data_AF-A0A9E1IEW7-F1
#
_entry.id   AF-A0A9E1IEW7-F1
#
_cell.length_a   1.000
_cell.length_b   1.000
_cell.length_c   1.000
_cell.angle_alpha   90.00
_cell.angle_beta   90.00
_cell.angle_gamma   90.00
#
_symmetry.space_group_name_H-M   'P 1'
#
loop_
_entity.id
_entity.type
_entity.pdbx_description
1 polymer ?
#
loop_
_entity_poly.entity_id
_entity_poly.type
_entity_poly.pdbx_seq_one_letter_code
_entity_poly.pdbx_strand_id
1 'polypeptide(L)'
;MAGPTDRRRIGRVLAGVIREHGARIDVGALSDDLAESLIPASYLERLGRAIVDNIQEPQRVHASSPEAEIQSRAISTADAPTPDEMRNAALERIATATGGKPNRVGRGNAQTYQVGDGPRIYLRTRARDERQGDHHVYWFGLRLACWDDPNAWFVLQCDLDFAIVVPVEDWLPYKDRIGSTETGDQHQPHVHKEGNRIELRESTGLVLDVKQWVDNWEELRDAH
;
A
#
# COMPACT_ATOMS: atom_id res chain seq x y z
N MET A 1 3.59 -19.33 -20.35
CA MET A 1 4.87 -18.61 -20.16
C MET A 1 5.18 -17.83 -21.42
N ALA A 2 5.42 -16.52 -21.33
CA ALA A 2 5.78 -15.73 -22.52
C ALA A 2 7.19 -16.09 -22.99
N GLY A 3 7.35 -16.29 -24.29
CA GLY A 3 8.59 -16.78 -24.88
C GLY A 3 9.69 -15.72 -24.92
N PRO A 4 10.94 -16.10 -25.25
CA PRO A 4 12.06 -15.17 -25.42
C PRO A 4 11.76 -14.00 -26.37
N THR A 5 10.93 -14.22 -27.39
CA THR A 5 10.49 -13.19 -28.35
C THR A 5 9.61 -12.13 -27.71
N ASP A 6 8.69 -12.50 -26.81
CA ASP A 6 7.83 -11.55 -26.09
C ASP A 6 8.66 -10.70 -25.13
N ARG A 7 9.64 -11.32 -24.46
CA ARG A 7 10.56 -10.63 -23.54
C ARG A 7 11.42 -9.59 -24.25
N ARG A 8 11.95 -9.92 -25.43
CA ARG A 8 12.68 -8.93 -26.27
C ARG A 8 11.79 -7.76 -26.69
N ARG A 9 10.53 -8.03 -27.03
CA ARG A 9 9.58 -6.96 -27.38
C ARG A 9 9.36 -5.99 -26.22
N ILE A 10 9.18 -6.50 -25.00
CA ILE A 10 9.00 -5.70 -23.79
C ILE A 10 10.26 -4.88 -23.46
N GLY A 11 11.43 -5.51 -23.55
CA GLY A 11 12.72 -4.84 -23.31
C GLY A 11 12.96 -3.65 -24.26
N ARG A 12 12.58 -3.77 -25.53
CA ARG A 12 12.68 -2.66 -26.50
C ARG A 12 11.75 -1.50 -26.17
N VAL A 13 10.53 -1.76 -25.70
CA VAL A 13 9.58 -0.72 -25.29
C VAL A 13 10.13 0.05 -24.10
N LEU A 14 10.59 -0.67 -23.07
CA LEU A 14 11.22 -0.10 -21.88
C LEU A 14 12.42 0.79 -22.22
N ALA A 15 13.34 0.26 -23.03
CA ALA A 15 14.56 0.96 -23.39
C ALA A 15 14.29 2.22 -24.25
N GLY A 16 13.24 2.19 -25.10
CA GLY A 16 12.79 3.35 -25.87
C GLY A 16 12.31 4.49 -24.96
N VAL A 17 11.49 4.16 -23.97
CA VAL A 17 10.93 5.10 -22.99
C VAL A 17 12.03 5.75 -22.15
N ILE A 18 13.04 4.97 -21.74
CA ILE A 18 14.18 5.48 -20.95
C ILE A 18 15.11 6.36 -21.81
N ARG A 19 15.27 6.04 -23.10
CA ARG A 19 16.09 6.84 -24.03
C ARG A 19 15.45 8.20 -24.34
N GLU A 20 14.13 8.27 -24.45
CA GLU A 20 13.39 9.54 -24.61
C GLU A 20 13.60 10.51 -23.42
N HIS A 21 14.02 9.99 -22.26
CA HIS A 21 14.27 10.76 -21.03
C HIS A 21 15.76 11.09 -20.80
N GLY A 22 16.56 11.03 -21.87
CA GLY A 22 17.94 11.55 -21.87
C GLY A 22 19.01 10.58 -21.35
N ALA A 23 18.64 9.37 -20.92
CA ALA A 23 19.60 8.35 -20.55
C ALA A 23 20.17 7.65 -21.82
N ARG A 24 21.50 7.62 -21.96
CA ARG A 24 22.17 6.86 -23.03
C ARG A 24 22.15 5.38 -22.68
N ILE A 25 21.13 4.67 -23.17
CA ILE A 25 21.00 3.21 -23.03
C ILE A 25 21.13 2.54 -24.40
N ASP A 26 21.95 1.49 -24.45
CA ASP A 26 21.97 0.55 -25.58
C ASP A 26 20.74 -0.37 -25.51
N VAL A 27 19.76 -0.06 -26.35
CA VAL A 27 18.47 -0.75 -26.44
C VAL A 27 18.64 -2.22 -26.84
N GLY A 28 19.67 -2.54 -27.64
CA GLY A 28 19.95 -3.91 -28.05
C GLY A 28 20.42 -4.75 -26.88
N ALA A 29 21.46 -4.27 -26.18
CA ALA A 29 22.03 -4.94 -25.02
C ALA A 29 21.00 -5.14 -23.89
N LEU A 30 20.24 -4.09 -23.54
CA LEU A 30 19.19 -4.20 -22.51
C LEU A 30 18.08 -5.18 -22.91
N SER A 31 17.71 -5.24 -24.19
CA SER A 31 16.72 -6.20 -24.68
C SER A 31 17.22 -7.65 -24.63
N ASP A 32 18.50 -7.88 -24.88
CA ASP A 32 19.10 -9.22 -24.86
C ASP A 32 19.32 -9.69 -23.41
N ASP A 33 19.81 -8.81 -22.52
CA ASP A 33 19.93 -9.08 -21.08
C ASP A 33 18.57 -9.42 -20.45
N LEU A 34 17.50 -8.72 -20.81
CA LEU A 34 16.16 -9.01 -20.33
C LEU A 34 15.58 -10.32 -20.90
N ALA A 35 15.99 -10.71 -22.12
CA ALA A 35 15.55 -11.97 -22.73
C ALA A 35 16.21 -13.19 -22.07
N GLU A 36 17.46 -13.03 -21.61
CA GLU A 36 18.20 -14.06 -20.86
C GLU A 36 17.87 -14.04 -19.36
N SER A 37 17.28 -12.95 -18.86
CA SER A 37 16.84 -12.87 -17.47
C SER A 37 15.70 -13.85 -17.15
N LEU A 38 15.77 -14.48 -15.97
CA LEU A 38 14.71 -15.35 -15.44
C LEU A 38 13.47 -14.59 -14.97
N ILE A 39 13.44 -13.27 -15.17
CA ILE A 39 12.33 -12.41 -14.73
C ILE A 39 11.06 -12.78 -15.52
N PRO A 40 9.92 -13.02 -14.86
CA PRO A 40 8.66 -13.28 -15.53
C PRO A 40 8.26 -12.10 -16.44
N ALA A 41 7.86 -12.38 -17.68
CA ALA A 41 7.50 -11.35 -18.66
C ALA A 41 6.37 -10.42 -18.17
N SER A 42 5.41 -10.95 -17.42
CA SER A 42 4.33 -10.17 -16.81
C SER A 42 4.85 -9.15 -15.80
N TYR A 43 5.95 -9.44 -15.10
CA TYR A 43 6.60 -8.49 -14.21
C TYR A 43 7.26 -7.35 -15.01
N LEU A 44 7.94 -7.68 -16.10
CA LEU A 44 8.56 -6.69 -16.99
C LEU A 44 7.52 -5.81 -17.69
N GLU A 45 6.37 -6.35 -18.05
CA GLU A 45 5.24 -5.58 -18.59
C GLU A 45 4.68 -4.59 -17.56
N ARG A 46 4.49 -5.03 -16.31
CA ARG A 46 4.03 -4.14 -15.24
C ARG A 46 5.05 -3.05 -14.92
N LEU A 47 6.34 -3.40 -14.87
CA LEU A 47 7.42 -2.44 -14.68
C LEU A 47 7.46 -1.44 -15.84
N GLY A 48 7.30 -1.90 -17.07
CA GLY A 48 7.26 -1.03 -18.25
C GLY A 48 6.07 -0.10 -18.27
N ARG A 49 4.89 -0.58 -17.88
CA ARG A 49 3.72 0.27 -17.73
C ARG A 49 3.90 1.31 -16.62
N ALA A 50 4.40 0.89 -15.45
CA ALA A 50 4.71 1.83 -14.36
C ALA A 50 5.72 2.91 -14.79
N ILE A 51 6.77 2.55 -15.52
CA ILE A 51 7.76 3.51 -16.00
C ILE A 51 7.13 4.48 -17.01
N VAL A 52 6.36 3.98 -17.99
CA VAL A 52 5.65 4.82 -18.98
C VAL A 52 4.67 5.77 -18.29
N ASP A 53 3.89 5.27 -17.33
CA ASP A 53 2.88 6.05 -16.62
C ASP A 53 3.51 7.17 -15.78
N ASN A 54 4.72 6.95 -15.24
CA ASN A 54 5.49 7.97 -14.51
C ASN A 54 6.28 8.92 -15.42
N ILE A 55 6.41 8.59 -16.71
CA ILE A 55 7.15 9.35 -17.71
C ILE A 55 6.22 10.19 -18.59
N GLN A 56 4.99 9.74 -18.85
CA GLN A 56 4.00 10.44 -19.67
C GLN A 56 3.32 11.63 -19.00
N GLU A 57 3.75 12.08 -17.81
CA GLU A 57 3.44 13.43 -17.34
C GLU A 57 4.16 14.44 -18.24
N PRO A 58 3.47 15.23 -19.08
CA PRO A 58 4.13 16.24 -19.88
C PRO A 58 4.46 17.42 -18.95
N GLN A 59 5.75 17.75 -18.82
CA GLN A 59 6.15 19.10 -18.44
C GLN A 59 5.58 20.09 -19.46
N ARG A 60 4.41 20.68 -19.16
CA ARG A 60 3.91 21.83 -19.90
C ARG A 60 4.64 23.07 -19.40
N VAL A 61 5.72 23.38 -20.10
CA VAL A 61 6.34 24.71 -20.10
C VAL A 61 5.33 25.68 -20.73
N HIS A 62 4.67 26.51 -19.93
CA HIS A 62 4.00 27.72 -20.42
C HIS A 62 4.69 28.95 -19.83
N ALA A 63 5.39 29.66 -20.72
CA ALA A 63 5.93 30.98 -20.46
C ALA A 63 4.80 31.94 -20.07
N SER A 64 4.82 32.49 -18.85
CA SER A 64 4.11 33.71 -18.45
C SER A 64 4.60 34.20 -17.07
N SER A 65 5.32 35.33 -17.08
CA SER A 65 5.66 36.29 -16.01
C SER A 65 6.09 35.82 -14.60
N PRO A 66 7.22 36.33 -14.05
CA PRO A 66 7.75 35.93 -12.72
C PRO A 66 6.87 36.28 -11.52
N GLU A 67 5.81 37.08 -11.70
CA GLU A 67 4.96 37.57 -10.61
C GLU A 67 3.80 36.60 -10.29
N ALA A 68 3.45 35.67 -11.19
CA ALA A 68 2.43 34.65 -10.96
C ALA A 68 2.98 33.36 -10.29
N GLU A 69 4.31 33.17 -10.29
CA GLU A 69 4.99 32.03 -9.63
C GLU A 69 5.01 32.13 -8.10
N ILE A 70 4.81 33.33 -7.54
CA ILE A 70 4.78 33.51 -6.08
C ILE A 70 3.37 33.26 -5.50
N GLN A 71 2.31 33.39 -6.32
CA GLN A 71 0.92 33.18 -5.85
C GLN A 71 0.31 31.84 -6.27
N SER A 72 0.82 31.15 -7.31
CA SER A 72 0.30 29.83 -7.71
C SER A 72 0.95 28.64 -7.00
N ARG A 73 2.08 28.83 -6.31
CA ARG A 73 2.64 27.86 -5.35
C ARG A 73 1.85 27.79 -4.03
N ALA A 74 0.81 28.60 -3.87
CA ALA A 74 -0.08 28.61 -2.73
C ALA A 74 -1.49 28.04 -3.07
N ILE A 75 -1.59 27.17 -4.07
CA ILE A 75 -2.77 26.31 -4.25
C ILE A 75 -2.58 25.06 -3.38
N SER A 76 -2.90 25.24 -2.10
CA SER A 76 -3.29 24.23 -1.11
C SER A 76 -3.05 22.75 -1.50
N THR A 77 -1.84 22.25 -1.28
CA THR A 77 -1.70 20.93 -0.66
C THR A 77 -2.33 21.07 0.73
N ALA A 78 -3.61 20.73 0.87
CA ALA A 78 -4.11 20.39 2.20
C ALA A 78 -3.30 19.16 2.62
N ASP A 79 -2.38 19.35 3.56
CA ASP A 79 -1.29 18.42 3.87
C ASP A 79 -1.82 17.00 4.12
N ALA A 80 -1.46 16.05 3.24
CA ALA A 80 -1.73 14.63 3.50
C ALA A 80 -1.14 14.25 4.87
N PRO A 81 -1.88 13.53 5.73
CA PRO A 81 -1.44 13.32 7.10
C PRO A 81 -0.16 12.51 7.14
N THR A 82 0.70 12.93 8.05
CA THR A 82 1.96 12.26 8.31
C THR A 82 1.73 10.86 8.92
N PRO A 83 2.69 9.93 8.75
CA PRO A 83 2.65 8.63 9.41
C PRO A 83 2.55 8.69 10.94
N ASP A 84 3.01 9.78 11.56
CA ASP A 84 2.93 10.00 13.01
C ASP A 84 1.53 10.49 13.42
N GLU A 85 0.92 11.40 12.65
CA GLU A 85 -0.47 11.85 12.92
C GLU A 85 -1.46 10.69 12.85
N MET A 86 -1.40 9.89 11.78
CA MET A 86 -2.26 8.71 11.66
C MET A 86 -2.03 7.72 12.82
N ARG A 87 -0.78 7.54 13.23
CA ARG A 87 -0.45 6.63 14.33
C ARG A 87 -1.00 7.16 15.64
N ASN A 88 -0.83 8.44 15.93
CA ASN A 88 -1.33 9.05 17.15
C ASN A 88 -2.86 8.99 17.21
N ALA A 89 -3.54 9.31 16.10
CA ALA A 89 -4.99 9.18 16.00
C ALA A 89 -5.47 7.75 16.29
N ALA A 90 -4.81 6.74 15.70
CA ALA A 90 -5.14 5.34 15.96
C ALA A 90 -4.89 4.94 17.42
N LEU A 91 -3.78 5.38 18.03
CA LEU A 91 -3.46 5.10 19.43
C LEU A 91 -4.44 5.78 20.40
N GLU A 92 -4.90 7.00 20.10
CA GLU A 92 -5.94 7.68 20.87
C GLU A 92 -7.28 6.96 20.79
N ARG A 93 -7.65 6.47 19.60
CA ARG A 93 -8.86 5.64 19.43
C ARG A 93 -8.76 4.32 20.17
N ILE A 94 -7.62 3.62 20.10
CA ILE A 94 -7.36 2.41 20.91
C ILE A 94 -7.50 2.76 22.39
N ALA A 95 -6.84 3.81 22.87
CA ALA A 95 -6.88 4.19 24.28
C ALA A 95 -8.30 4.51 24.76
N THR A 96 -9.08 5.16 23.91
CA THR A 96 -10.49 5.49 24.17
C THR A 96 -11.35 4.24 24.21
N ALA A 97 -11.19 3.34 23.23
CA ALA A 97 -11.93 2.10 23.15
C ALA A 97 -11.64 1.20 24.37
N THR A 98 -10.38 1.01 24.72
CA THR A 98 -9.96 0.04 25.75
C THR A 98 -9.86 0.64 27.15
N GLY A 99 -10.09 1.95 27.31
CA GLY A 99 -9.97 2.65 28.60
C GLY A 99 -8.56 2.71 29.20
N GLY A 100 -7.52 2.44 28.41
CA GLY A 100 -6.14 2.28 28.90
C GLY A 100 -5.08 2.71 27.91
N LYS A 101 -3.85 2.99 28.38
CA LYS A 101 -2.77 3.48 27.53
C LYS A 101 -2.13 2.34 26.72
N PRO A 102 -2.07 2.42 25.38
CA PRO A 102 -1.35 1.46 24.55
C PRO A 102 0.16 1.54 24.80
N ASN A 103 0.76 0.41 25.15
CA ASN A 103 2.20 0.27 25.31
C ASN A 103 2.76 -0.51 24.14
N ARG A 104 3.88 -0.04 23.60
CA ARG A 104 4.54 -0.71 22.47
C ARG A 104 5.15 -2.02 22.94
N VAL A 105 4.88 -3.12 22.24
CA VAL A 105 5.41 -4.46 22.51
C VAL A 105 6.16 -4.99 21.29
N GLY A 106 7.27 -5.71 21.51
CA GLY A 106 8.12 -6.25 20.44
C GLY A 106 9.44 -5.50 20.21
N ARG A 107 10.28 -6.03 19.31
CA ARG A 107 11.63 -5.50 19.02
C ARG A 107 11.65 -4.65 17.74
N GLY A 108 12.51 -3.63 17.69
CA GLY A 108 12.83 -2.87 16.47
C GLY A 108 11.71 -1.93 15.98
N ASN A 109 11.45 -1.91 14.67
CA ASN A 109 10.46 -1.03 14.01
C ASN A 109 9.03 -1.60 14.00
N ALA A 110 8.74 -2.63 14.80
CA ALA A 110 7.40 -3.19 14.88
C ALA A 110 6.42 -2.19 15.53
N GLN A 111 5.37 -1.80 14.81
CA GLN A 111 4.23 -1.06 15.34
C GLN A 111 3.24 -2.07 15.93
N THR A 112 3.59 -2.64 17.08
CA THR A 112 2.73 -3.58 17.82
C THR A 112 2.54 -3.04 19.22
N TYR A 113 1.30 -3.10 19.71
CA TYR A 113 0.88 -2.49 20.97
C TYR A 113 0.11 -3.49 21.82
N GLN A 114 -0.01 -3.19 23.10
CA GLN A 114 -0.83 -3.93 24.07
C GLN A 114 -1.32 -2.95 25.14
N VAL A 115 -2.55 -3.11 25.60
CA VAL A 115 -3.13 -2.32 26.70
C VAL A 115 -3.38 -3.24 27.89
N GLY A 116 -2.75 -2.95 29.03
CA GLY A 116 -2.81 -3.85 30.20
C GLY A 116 -2.39 -5.28 29.83
N ASP A 117 -3.18 -6.26 30.26
CA ASP A 117 -3.04 -7.67 29.92
C ASP A 117 -3.90 -8.09 28.71
N GLY A 118 -4.49 -7.12 27.98
CA GLY A 118 -5.32 -7.35 26.81
C GLY A 118 -4.55 -7.91 25.61
N PRO A 119 -5.24 -8.24 24.51
CA PRO A 119 -4.60 -8.79 23.32
C PRO A 119 -3.59 -7.85 22.65
N ARG A 120 -2.70 -8.45 21.84
CA ARG A 120 -1.76 -7.69 21.02
C ARG A 120 -2.50 -6.99 19.88
N ILE A 121 -2.04 -5.80 19.53
CA ILE A 121 -2.59 -4.97 18.47
C ILE A 121 -1.49 -4.68 17.44
N TYR A 122 -1.63 -5.22 16.24
CA TYR A 122 -0.78 -4.95 15.08
C TYR A 122 -1.29 -3.70 14.35
N LEU A 123 -0.75 -2.54 14.72
CA LEU A 123 -1.09 -1.27 14.09
C LEU A 123 -0.28 -1.06 12.81
N ARG A 124 -0.95 -0.71 11.71
CA ARG A 124 -0.32 -0.24 10.47
C ARG A 124 -1.03 1.02 10.01
N THR A 125 -0.28 1.99 9.50
CA THR A 125 -0.82 3.26 9.02
C THR A 125 -0.43 3.51 7.57
N ARG A 126 -1.36 4.00 6.77
CA ARG A 126 -1.10 4.42 5.39
C ARG A 126 -1.97 5.58 4.96
N ALA A 127 -1.33 6.57 4.35
CA ALA A 127 -2.00 7.64 3.64
C ALA A 127 -2.63 7.09 2.35
N ARG A 128 -3.62 7.80 1.83
CA ARG A 128 -4.26 7.49 0.55
C ARG A 128 -3.26 7.58 -0.60
N ASP A 129 -3.25 6.57 -1.46
CA ASP A 129 -2.72 6.70 -2.82
C ASP A 129 -3.73 7.48 -3.67
N GLU A 130 -3.29 8.56 -4.33
CA GLU A 130 -4.11 9.31 -5.25
C GLU A 130 -4.39 8.47 -6.52
N ARG A 131 -5.68 8.17 -6.76
CA ARG A 131 -6.20 7.61 -8.00
C ARG A 131 -7.24 8.59 -8.57
N GLN A 132 -7.48 8.55 -9.87
CA GLN A 132 -8.52 9.39 -10.49
C GLN A 132 -9.91 9.04 -9.94
N GLY A 133 -10.69 10.07 -9.58
CA GLY A 133 -12.05 9.94 -9.05
C GLY A 133 -12.12 9.54 -7.56
N ASP A 134 -13.23 8.93 -7.16
CA ASP A 134 -13.54 8.59 -5.76
C ASP A 134 -12.92 7.25 -5.32
N HIS A 135 -11.83 6.83 -5.96
CA HIS A 135 -11.13 5.59 -5.65
C HIS A 135 -9.92 5.89 -4.77
N HIS A 136 -9.91 5.33 -3.56
CA HIS A 136 -8.82 5.45 -2.60
C HIS A 136 -8.18 4.07 -2.39
N VAL A 137 -6.86 4.00 -2.32
CA VAL A 137 -6.12 2.75 -2.08
C VAL A 137 -5.12 2.93 -0.93
N TYR A 138 -5.03 1.94 -0.04
CA TYR A 138 -4.16 1.94 1.14
C TYR A 138 -3.37 0.62 1.25
N TRP A 139 -2.03 0.67 1.27
CA TRP A 139 -1.16 -0.53 1.20
C TRP A 139 -0.59 -0.97 2.55
N PHE A 140 -1.24 -1.93 3.20
CA PHE A 140 -0.84 -2.44 4.49
C PHE A 140 -0.07 -3.75 4.35
N GLY A 141 1.27 -3.64 4.31
CA GLY A 141 2.15 -4.81 4.35
C GLY A 141 2.06 -5.55 5.68
N LEU A 142 1.27 -6.62 5.74
CA LEU A 142 1.21 -7.54 6.86
C LEU A 142 2.36 -8.55 6.77
N ARG A 143 3.12 -8.73 7.86
CA ARG A 143 4.26 -9.66 7.91
C ARG A 143 3.82 -10.97 8.57
N LEU A 144 4.30 -12.11 8.08
CA LEU A 144 3.88 -13.46 8.50
C LEU A 144 3.68 -13.67 10.02
N ALA A 145 4.55 -13.11 10.86
CA ALA A 145 4.48 -13.28 12.32
C ALA A 145 3.22 -12.71 12.99
N CYS A 146 2.39 -11.92 12.28
CA CYS A 146 1.12 -11.43 12.84
C CYS A 146 0.00 -12.47 12.83
N TRP A 147 0.13 -13.54 12.05
CA TRP A 147 -0.90 -14.59 11.95
C TRP A 147 -0.78 -15.67 13.01
N ASP A 148 0.34 -15.71 13.74
CA ASP A 148 0.64 -16.77 14.70
C ASP A 148 -0.06 -16.55 16.06
N ASP A 149 -0.66 -15.38 16.27
CA ASP A 149 -1.38 -15.00 17.48
C ASP A 149 -2.86 -14.78 17.14
N PRO A 150 -3.72 -15.82 17.22
CA PRO A 150 -5.13 -15.73 16.82
C PRO A 150 -5.93 -14.77 17.71
N ASN A 151 -5.48 -14.54 18.94
CA ASN A 151 -6.13 -13.62 19.88
C ASN A 151 -5.74 -12.14 19.62
N ALA A 152 -4.78 -11.89 18.74
CA ALA A 152 -4.35 -10.53 18.42
C ALA A 152 -5.35 -9.83 17.48
N TRP A 153 -5.13 -8.54 17.28
CA TRP A 153 -5.97 -7.66 16.47
C TRP A 153 -5.14 -6.95 15.41
N PHE A 154 -5.72 -6.75 14.23
CA PHE A 154 -5.23 -5.80 13.24
C PHE A 154 -5.94 -4.47 13.40
N VAL A 155 -5.15 -3.40 13.38
CA VAL A 155 -5.65 -2.03 13.23
C VAL A 155 -4.96 -1.42 12.02
N LEU A 156 -5.70 -1.24 10.92
CA LEU A 156 -5.21 -0.66 9.68
C LEU A 156 -5.77 0.76 9.53
N GLN A 157 -5.01 1.75 9.94
CA GLN A 157 -5.40 3.16 9.85
C GLN A 157 -5.23 3.66 8.41
N CYS A 158 -6.35 3.94 7.75
CA CYS A 158 -6.45 4.44 6.39
C CYS A 158 -6.61 5.96 6.41
N ASP A 159 -5.52 6.67 6.12
CA ASP A 159 -5.47 8.13 6.27
C ASP A 159 -5.89 8.56 7.68
N LEU A 160 -6.53 9.72 7.83
CA LEU A 160 -7.39 10.04 8.97
C LEU A 160 -8.88 9.72 8.71
N ASP A 161 -9.20 9.03 7.61
CA ASP A 161 -10.56 8.77 7.18
C ASP A 161 -11.26 7.71 8.04
N PHE A 162 -10.65 6.54 8.21
CA PHE A 162 -11.22 5.38 8.92
C PHE A 162 -10.13 4.37 9.31
N ALA A 163 -10.46 3.41 10.16
CA ALA A 163 -9.62 2.25 10.40
C ALA A 163 -10.34 0.94 10.05
N ILE A 164 -9.60 -0.08 9.64
CA ILE A 164 -10.08 -1.47 9.71
C ILE A 164 -9.62 -2.03 11.05
N VAL A 165 -10.56 -2.44 11.90
CA VAL A 165 -10.33 -2.99 13.24
C VAL A 165 -10.92 -4.40 13.26
N VAL A 166 -10.05 -5.40 13.30
CA VAL A 166 -10.47 -6.79 13.06
C VAL A 166 -9.63 -7.76 13.90
N PRO A 167 -10.24 -8.75 14.57
CA PRO A 167 -9.47 -9.81 15.22
C PRO A 167 -8.71 -10.61 14.15
N VAL A 168 -7.51 -11.07 14.48
CA VAL A 168 -6.70 -11.90 13.57
C VAL A 168 -7.46 -13.15 13.16
N GLU A 169 -8.22 -13.75 14.09
CA GLU A 169 -9.05 -14.93 13.87
C GLU A 169 -10.00 -14.79 12.67
N ASP A 170 -10.68 -13.65 12.52
CA ASP A 170 -11.61 -13.39 11.43
C ASP A 170 -10.95 -13.39 10.05
N TRP A 171 -9.65 -13.09 10.02
CA TRP A 171 -8.88 -13.05 8.79
C TRP A 171 -8.10 -14.35 8.50
N LEU A 172 -7.98 -15.25 9.49
CA LEU A 172 -7.31 -16.54 9.30
C LEU A 172 -7.87 -17.37 8.13
N PRO A 173 -9.20 -17.45 7.90
CA PRO A 173 -9.75 -18.19 6.75
C PRO A 173 -9.28 -17.66 5.38
N TYR A 174 -8.81 -16.42 5.32
CA TYR A 174 -8.34 -15.77 4.09
C TYR A 174 -6.81 -15.75 3.98
N LYS A 175 -6.07 -16.19 5.00
CA LYS A 175 -4.60 -16.13 5.06
C LYS A 175 -3.95 -16.74 3.83
N ASP A 176 -4.40 -17.92 3.38
CA ASP A 176 -3.82 -18.61 2.22
C ASP A 176 -4.22 -18.01 0.86
N ARG A 177 -5.21 -17.09 0.87
CA ARG A 177 -5.63 -16.32 -0.31
C ARG A 177 -4.86 -15.01 -0.45
N ILE A 178 -4.11 -14.62 0.58
CA ILE A 178 -3.13 -13.56 0.51
C ILE A 178 -1.87 -14.23 -0.04
N GLY A 179 -1.54 -13.94 -1.31
CA GLY A 179 -0.40 -14.59 -1.96
C GLY A 179 0.89 -14.41 -1.16
N SER A 180 1.94 -15.18 -1.48
CA SER A 180 3.29 -14.95 -0.96
C SER A 180 4.28 -14.64 -2.08
N THR A 181 5.24 -13.76 -1.81
CA THR A 181 6.44 -13.52 -2.60
C THR A 181 7.29 -14.79 -2.65
N GLU A 182 8.22 -14.84 -3.60
CA GLU A 182 9.18 -15.94 -3.75
C GLU A 182 10.09 -16.13 -2.51
N THR A 183 10.25 -15.09 -1.68
CA THR A 183 10.98 -15.13 -0.40
C THR A 183 10.13 -15.65 0.77
N GLY A 184 8.86 -15.96 0.52
CA GLY A 184 7.90 -16.42 1.53
C GLY A 184 7.14 -15.30 2.25
N ASP A 185 7.44 -14.02 1.99
CA ASP A 185 6.70 -12.90 2.58
C ASP A 185 5.32 -12.78 1.94
N GLN A 186 4.24 -12.49 2.66
CA GLN A 186 2.94 -12.32 1.99
C GLN A 186 2.91 -11.10 1.06
N HIS A 187 2.37 -11.28 -0.14
CA HIS A 187 1.89 -10.21 -1.02
C HIS A 187 0.95 -9.30 -0.24
N GLN A 188 1.09 -8.00 -0.48
CA GLN A 188 0.54 -6.98 0.40
C GLN A 188 -0.95 -6.79 0.08
N PRO A 189 -1.87 -7.20 0.97
CA PRO A 189 -3.26 -6.87 0.78
C PRO A 189 -3.42 -5.35 0.93
N HIS A 190 -4.32 -4.77 0.14
CA HIS A 190 -4.54 -3.34 0.07
C HIS A 190 -6.03 -3.05 0.19
N VAL A 191 -6.36 -2.01 0.95
CA VAL A 191 -7.74 -1.59 1.18
C VAL A 191 -8.13 -0.63 0.06
N HIS A 192 -9.24 -0.93 -0.60
CA HIS A 192 -9.88 -0.11 -1.60
C HIS A 192 -11.12 0.53 -0.99
N LYS A 193 -11.28 1.84 -1.16
CA LYS A 193 -12.56 2.54 -0.91
C LYS A 193 -13.04 3.16 -2.22
N GLU A 194 -14.23 2.77 -2.64
CA GLU A 194 -14.89 3.23 -3.86
C GLU A 194 -16.36 3.54 -3.51
N GLY A 195 -16.69 4.82 -3.30
CA GLY A 195 -18.00 5.21 -2.76
C GLY A 195 -18.28 4.57 -1.39
N ASN A 196 -19.35 3.77 -1.30
CA ASN A 196 -19.75 3.06 -0.07
C ASN A 196 -19.10 1.68 0.09
N ARG A 197 -18.29 1.26 -0.88
CA ARG A 197 -17.68 -0.06 -0.92
C ARG A 197 -16.27 0.01 -0.37
N ILE A 198 -15.98 -0.82 0.62
CA ILE A 198 -14.65 -0.93 1.23
C ILE A 198 -14.23 -2.39 1.16
N GLU A 199 -13.18 -2.67 0.40
CA GLU A 199 -12.73 -4.03 0.10
C GLU A 199 -11.25 -4.20 0.42
N LEU A 200 -10.88 -5.34 1.00
CA LEU A 200 -9.50 -5.81 1.01
C LEU A 200 -9.25 -6.57 -0.30
N ARG A 201 -8.28 -6.10 -1.08
CA ARG A 201 -7.88 -6.72 -2.35
C ARG A 201 -6.45 -7.23 -2.29
N GLU A 202 -6.17 -8.28 -3.05
CA GLU A 202 -4.81 -8.79 -3.27
C GLU A 202 -4.65 -9.17 -4.75
N SER A 203 -3.42 -9.05 -5.26
CA SER A 203 -3.07 -9.27 -6.67
C SER A 203 -3.38 -10.67 -7.20
N THR A 204 -3.47 -11.70 -6.33
CA THR A 204 -3.84 -13.07 -6.72
C THR A 204 -5.35 -13.30 -6.84
N GLY A 205 -6.18 -12.28 -6.57
CA GLY A 205 -7.63 -12.32 -6.76
C GLY A 205 -8.47 -12.40 -5.49
N LEU A 206 -7.88 -12.22 -4.30
CA LEU A 206 -8.64 -11.95 -3.09
C LEU A 206 -9.39 -10.63 -3.26
N VAL A 207 -10.71 -10.67 -3.08
CA VAL A 207 -11.58 -9.52 -2.88
C VAL A 207 -12.48 -9.88 -1.71
N LEU A 208 -12.40 -9.12 -0.63
CA LEU A 208 -13.14 -9.33 0.59
C LEU A 208 -13.81 -8.01 0.97
N ASP A 209 -15.13 -8.01 1.13
CA ASP A 209 -15.84 -6.88 1.73
C ASP A 209 -15.44 -6.80 3.21
N VAL A 210 -14.89 -5.66 3.62
CA VAL A 210 -14.41 -5.44 4.98
C VAL A 210 -15.29 -4.49 5.77
N LYS A 211 -16.47 -4.12 5.24
CA LYS A 211 -17.35 -3.11 5.83
C LYS A 211 -17.71 -3.38 7.30
N GLN A 212 -17.87 -4.65 7.68
CA GLN A 212 -18.18 -5.03 9.06
C GLN A 212 -17.06 -4.70 10.06
N TRP A 213 -15.82 -4.54 9.58
CA TRP A 213 -14.65 -4.23 10.42
C TRP A 213 -14.23 -2.76 10.34
N VAL A 214 -14.95 -1.93 9.57
CA VAL A 214 -14.66 -0.49 9.47
C VAL A 214 -15.04 0.19 10.78
N ASP A 215 -14.06 0.83 11.41
CA ASP A 215 -14.19 1.50 12.70
C ASP A 215 -14.86 0.66 13.79
N ASN A 216 -14.61 -0.66 13.77
CA ASN A 216 -15.16 -1.63 14.71
C ASN A 216 -14.46 -1.59 16.09
N TRP A 217 -14.38 -0.39 16.65
CA TRP A 217 -13.71 -0.11 17.93
C TRP A 217 -14.48 -0.69 19.13
N GLU A 218 -15.79 -0.90 19.00
CA GLU A 218 -16.63 -1.48 20.05
C GLU A 218 -16.26 -2.94 20.33
N GLU A 219 -15.99 -3.73 19.29
CA GLU A 219 -15.60 -5.13 19.47
C GLU A 219 -14.18 -5.25 20.07
N LEU A 220 -13.28 -4.34 19.70
CA LEU A 220 -11.95 -4.25 20.34
C LEU A 220 -12.07 -3.89 21.82
N ARG A 221 -13.00 -3.00 22.19
CA ARG A 221 -13.29 -2.69 23.61
C ARG A 221 -13.75 -3.93 24.34
N ASP A 222 -14.70 -4.68 23.77
CA ASP A 222 -15.29 -5.84 24.45
C ASP A 222 -14.27 -6.99 24.63
N ALA A 223 -13.17 -6.98 23.86
CA ALA A 223 -12.04 -7.88 24.02
C ALA A 223 -10.98 -7.43 25.05
N HIS A 224 -11.19 -6.32 25.76
CA HIS A 224 -10.29 -5.74 26.79
C HIS A 224 -11.00 -5.57 28.14
#